data_AF-A0A7S1G9T8-F1
#
_entry.id   AF-A0A7S1G9T8-F1
#
_cell.length_a   1.000
_cell.length_b   1.000
_cell.length_c   1.000
_cell.angle_alpha   90.00
_cell.angle_beta   90.00
_cell.angle_gamma   90.00
#
_symmetry.space_group_name_H-M   'P 1'
#
loop_
_entity.id
_entity.type
_entity.pdbx_description
1 polymer ?
#
loop_
_entity_poly.entity_id
_entity_poly.type
_entity_poly.pdbx_seq_one_letter_code
_entity_poly.pdbx_strand_id
1 'polypeptide(L)'
;MEADAVAAKKGHHKSKSGAKANKRKEHDRRKKGQETQPNRGKNKKAFAVAHGNKTKRSVQRNLDRQHRKDHVPLLDRSTTEPPPVTVAVVGPPGVGKSTLIRDLVKHYTRHTLTHIRGPVTVVTGKKRRVSFFECPNDLAAMIDLAKVADLVLLLIDASFGFEMETFEFLNILQVHGFPKVMGVLTHLDGFQQNKRLKKTKKTLKNRFWTEIHQGAKLFYLSGMRNGSYPQREIHNLALYVSRIKFRPLVWRNTHPHVLVDRFEDITDPTKIEDDEAVDRTVCMFGYVRGTHLKQRMKLHVAGVGDLYMRSIEEIGDPCPLPDHDPAKGARRGLSAKETLLYAPMANVGRVTYDKDAVYINVPDIHFSRPETVLDDDADGKVKVEAVESGGGSRRRRPVPAGGVRDGSDSDDDGMGSGSDSDSDGGARGGAGGRVDAEGVALIKSMQDVSRGIDESIDRSALSLFKGSAPLRDVAPSERRGGGGSGSG
;
A
#
# COMPACT_ATOMS: atom_id res chain seq x y z
N MET A 1 -88.91 -24.13 80.66
CA MET A 1 -88.84 -24.55 79.25
C MET A 1 -89.08 -23.32 78.41
N GLU A 2 -88.01 -22.66 77.97
CA GLU A 2 -87.98 -21.82 76.78
C GLU A 2 -86.61 -22.12 76.16
N ALA A 3 -86.62 -22.57 74.91
CA ALA A 3 -85.45 -23.14 74.26
C ALA A 3 -84.66 -22.05 73.51
N ASP A 4 -83.39 -21.89 73.86
CA ASP A 4 -82.42 -21.05 73.17
C ASP A 4 -82.24 -21.46 71.70
N ALA A 5 -82.55 -20.55 70.78
CA ALA A 5 -82.27 -20.70 69.35
C ALA A 5 -80.81 -20.29 69.05
N VAL A 6 -79.90 -21.27 69.04
CA VAL A 6 -78.52 -21.07 68.60
C VAL A 6 -78.46 -20.89 67.08
N ALA A 7 -78.05 -19.70 66.63
CA ALA A 7 -77.88 -19.39 65.21
C ALA A 7 -76.81 -20.27 64.54
N ALA A 8 -77.21 -21.08 63.56
CA ALA A 8 -76.31 -21.91 62.76
C ALA A 8 -75.41 -21.05 61.84
N LYS A 9 -74.09 -21.09 62.06
CA LYS A 9 -73.11 -20.44 61.16
C LYS A 9 -73.04 -21.17 59.82
N LYS A 10 -73.32 -20.47 58.72
CA LYS A 10 -73.15 -20.97 57.33
C LYS A 10 -71.70 -21.40 57.08
N GLY A 11 -71.52 -22.68 56.70
CA GLY A 11 -70.22 -23.24 56.33
C GLY A 11 -69.69 -22.68 55.01
N HIS A 12 -68.40 -22.39 54.94
CA HIS A 12 -67.76 -21.84 53.73
C HIS A 12 -67.63 -22.88 52.61
N HIS A 13 -68.05 -22.50 51.39
CA HIS A 13 -67.91 -23.34 50.20
C HIS A 13 -66.44 -23.48 49.75
N LYS A 14 -66.02 -24.73 49.52
CA LYS A 14 -64.71 -25.05 48.94
C LYS A 14 -64.72 -24.70 47.44
N SER A 15 -63.77 -23.87 47.01
CA SER A 15 -63.61 -23.50 45.60
C SER A 15 -63.35 -24.75 44.74
N LYS A 16 -64.20 -25.00 43.74
CA LYS A 16 -64.08 -26.15 42.81
C LYS A 16 -63.12 -25.88 41.63
N SER A 17 -62.80 -24.62 41.36
CA SER A 17 -61.90 -24.17 40.29
C SER A 17 -60.92 -23.09 40.79
N GLY A 18 -59.87 -22.83 40.00
CA GLY A 18 -58.85 -21.82 40.31
C GLY A 18 -57.61 -22.35 41.04
N ALA A 19 -56.65 -21.46 41.31
CA ALA A 19 -55.33 -21.82 41.83
C ALA A 19 -55.37 -22.59 43.16
N LYS A 20 -56.35 -22.30 44.04
CA LYS A 20 -56.54 -23.02 45.31
C LYS A 20 -57.06 -24.46 45.11
N ALA A 21 -57.94 -24.67 44.15
CA ALA A 21 -58.43 -26.01 43.80
C ALA A 21 -57.33 -26.87 43.18
N ASN A 22 -56.51 -26.28 42.30
CA ASN A 22 -55.38 -26.98 41.67
C ASN A 22 -54.30 -27.37 42.68
N LYS A 23 -53.95 -26.46 43.61
CA LYS A 23 -52.95 -26.73 44.67
C LYS A 23 -53.40 -27.84 45.63
N ARG A 24 -54.71 -27.94 45.90
CA ARG A 24 -55.30 -29.02 46.70
C ARG A 24 -55.29 -30.36 45.96
N LYS A 25 -55.65 -30.37 44.67
CA LYS A 25 -55.57 -31.58 43.83
C LYS A 25 -54.13 -32.09 43.70
N GLU A 26 -53.16 -31.20 43.59
CA GLU A 26 -51.73 -31.55 43.53
C GLU A 26 -51.23 -32.12 44.86
N HIS A 27 -51.66 -31.55 45.99
CA HIS A 27 -51.38 -32.08 47.33
C HIS A 27 -52.02 -33.47 47.55
N ASP A 28 -53.26 -33.67 47.11
CA ASP A 28 -53.95 -34.96 47.24
C ASP A 28 -53.32 -36.03 46.34
N ARG A 29 -52.77 -35.66 45.17
CA ARG A 29 -51.96 -36.56 44.33
C ARG A 29 -50.62 -36.91 44.96
N ARG A 30 -49.99 -35.96 45.65
CA ARG A 30 -48.71 -36.15 46.36
C ARG A 30 -48.85 -37.06 47.59
N LYS A 31 -49.99 -37.01 48.30
CA LYS A 31 -50.34 -37.95 49.39
C LYS A 31 -50.61 -39.39 48.92
N LYS A 32 -50.98 -39.57 47.65
CA LYS A 32 -51.28 -40.88 47.05
C LYS A 32 -50.07 -41.57 46.40
N GLY A 33 -48.86 -41.01 46.53
CA GLY A 33 -47.62 -41.66 46.10
C GLY A 33 -47.46 -41.90 44.59
N GLN A 34 -48.31 -41.31 43.74
CA GLN A 34 -48.16 -41.42 42.28
C GLN A 34 -47.01 -40.54 41.78
N GLU A 35 -45.89 -41.15 41.41
CA GLU A 35 -44.80 -40.49 40.71
C GLU A 35 -45.27 -40.03 39.32
N THR A 36 -45.55 -38.74 39.18
CA THR A 36 -45.59 -38.10 37.87
C THR A 36 -44.19 -38.15 37.27
N GLN A 37 -44.07 -38.78 36.09
CA GLN A 37 -42.90 -38.88 35.19
C GLN A 37 -41.67 -38.04 35.58
N PRO A 38 -40.46 -38.63 35.62
CA PRO A 38 -39.27 -37.88 35.90
C PRO A 38 -39.06 -36.84 34.78
N ASN A 39 -38.81 -35.60 35.19
CA ASN A 39 -38.15 -34.57 34.37
C ASN A 39 -38.93 -33.79 33.28
N ARG A 40 -40.26 -33.66 33.33
CA ARG A 40 -40.96 -32.60 32.53
C ARG A 40 -41.50 -31.42 33.36
N GLY A 41 -41.30 -31.45 34.67
CA GLY A 41 -41.81 -30.46 35.63
C GLY A 41 -40.75 -29.98 36.62
N LYS A 42 -39.53 -29.64 36.16
CA LYS A 42 -38.52 -28.96 36.98
C LYS A 42 -39.21 -27.83 37.75
N ASN A 43 -39.12 -27.86 39.09
CA ASN A 43 -39.78 -26.94 39.99
C ASN A 43 -39.44 -25.49 39.59
N LYS A 44 -40.29 -24.82 38.82
CA LYS A 44 -40.00 -23.50 38.21
C LYS A 44 -39.68 -22.43 39.27
N LYS A 45 -40.10 -22.66 40.52
CA LYS A 45 -39.78 -21.81 41.68
C LYS A 45 -38.38 -22.04 42.24
N ALA A 46 -37.85 -23.27 42.15
CA ALA A 46 -36.48 -23.59 42.56
C ALA A 46 -35.44 -23.06 41.56
N PHE A 47 -35.82 -22.90 40.29
CA PHE A 47 -34.99 -22.30 39.24
C PHE A 47 -35.29 -20.79 39.02
N ALA A 48 -35.88 -20.13 40.01
CA ALA A 48 -36.08 -18.69 39.96
C ALA A 48 -34.75 -17.95 40.15
N VAL A 49 -34.61 -16.81 39.50
CA VAL A 49 -33.38 -16.03 39.56
C VAL A 49 -33.36 -15.21 40.84
N ALA A 50 -32.28 -15.34 41.64
CA ALA A 50 -32.13 -14.63 42.91
C ALA A 50 -32.25 -13.10 42.78
N HIS A 51 -31.77 -12.53 41.66
CA HIS A 51 -31.85 -11.09 41.38
C HIS A 51 -32.56 -10.79 40.06
N GLY A 52 -33.90 -10.76 40.08
CA GLY A 52 -34.73 -10.53 38.89
C GLY A 52 -34.38 -9.25 38.12
N ASN A 53 -34.20 -8.11 38.80
CA ASN A 53 -33.94 -6.83 38.13
C ASN A 53 -32.55 -6.75 37.48
N LYS A 54 -31.51 -7.28 38.15
CA LYS A 54 -30.15 -7.34 37.60
C LYS A 54 -30.11 -8.25 36.38
N THR A 55 -30.77 -9.40 36.46
CA THR A 55 -30.83 -10.36 35.35
C THR A 55 -31.63 -9.82 34.18
N LYS A 56 -32.77 -9.15 34.41
CA LYS A 56 -33.52 -8.45 33.35
C LYS A 56 -32.64 -7.44 32.60
N ARG A 57 -31.88 -6.60 33.31
CA ARG A 57 -30.96 -5.64 32.69
C ARG A 57 -29.85 -6.33 31.88
N SER A 58 -29.29 -7.41 32.40
CA SER A 58 -28.25 -8.19 31.72
C SER A 58 -28.78 -8.86 30.45
N VAL A 59 -29.96 -9.48 30.54
CA VAL A 59 -30.65 -10.12 29.42
C VAL A 59 -30.98 -9.08 28.35
N GLN A 60 -31.57 -7.94 28.72
CA GLN A 60 -31.86 -6.86 27.76
C GLN A 60 -30.58 -6.40 27.05
N ARG A 61 -29.51 -6.10 27.79
CA ARG A 61 -28.23 -5.68 27.20
C ARG A 61 -27.64 -6.73 26.26
N ASN A 62 -27.78 -8.01 26.59
CA ASN A 62 -27.29 -9.10 25.75
C ASN A 62 -28.13 -9.26 24.48
N LEU A 63 -29.46 -9.13 24.58
CA LEU A 63 -30.36 -9.12 23.43
C LEU A 63 -30.07 -7.92 22.52
N ASP A 64 -29.92 -6.71 23.07
CA ASP A 64 -29.56 -5.52 22.30
C ASP A 64 -28.19 -5.68 21.60
N ARG A 65 -27.23 -6.34 22.26
CA ARG A 65 -25.92 -6.66 21.67
C ARG A 65 -25.99 -7.72 20.59
N GLN A 66 -26.89 -8.70 20.72
CA GLN A 66 -27.14 -9.71 19.69
C GLN A 66 -27.80 -9.05 18.47
N HIS A 67 -28.87 -8.29 18.68
CA HIS A 67 -29.55 -7.54 17.62
C HIS A 67 -28.62 -6.59 16.85
N ARG A 68 -27.64 -5.97 17.51
CA ARG A 68 -26.63 -5.13 16.83
C ARG A 68 -25.63 -5.91 15.98
N LYS A 69 -25.43 -7.20 16.24
CA LYS A 69 -24.55 -8.08 15.45
C LYS A 69 -25.28 -8.65 14.24
N ASP A 70 -26.61 -8.69 14.27
CA ASP A 70 -27.40 -9.18 13.17
C ASP A 70 -27.22 -8.26 11.97
N HIS A 71 -26.76 -8.86 10.88
CA HIS A 71 -26.50 -8.20 9.61
C HIS A 71 -27.15 -9.01 8.50
N VAL A 72 -27.56 -8.33 7.43
CA VAL A 72 -28.04 -9.01 6.22
C VAL A 72 -26.95 -9.98 5.74
N PRO A 73 -27.24 -11.28 5.63
CA PRO A 73 -26.27 -12.26 5.14
C PRO A 73 -25.99 -11.98 3.67
N LEU A 74 -24.73 -11.69 3.36
CA LEU A 74 -24.25 -11.50 2.00
C LEU A 74 -23.38 -12.69 1.63
N LEU A 75 -23.52 -13.17 0.39
CA LEU A 75 -22.64 -14.18 -0.15
C LEU A 75 -21.24 -13.59 -0.28
N ASP A 76 -20.22 -14.28 0.21
CA ASP A 76 -18.82 -13.94 -0.04
C ASP A 76 -18.30 -14.81 -1.18
N ARG A 77 -17.89 -14.20 -2.30
CA ARG A 77 -17.31 -14.92 -3.46
C ARG A 77 -15.79 -14.76 -3.55
N SER A 78 -15.12 -14.40 -2.45
CA SER A 78 -13.66 -14.33 -2.41
C SER A 78 -13.02 -15.69 -2.72
N THR A 79 -11.97 -15.68 -3.56
CA THR A 79 -11.16 -16.85 -3.90
C THR A 79 -10.23 -17.26 -2.75
N THR A 80 -9.72 -18.51 -2.79
CA THR A 80 -8.74 -19.04 -1.80
C THR A 80 -7.51 -18.16 -1.70
N GLU A 81 -6.99 -17.71 -2.85
CA GLU A 81 -5.97 -16.69 -2.94
C GLU A 81 -6.62 -15.35 -3.32
N PRO A 82 -6.75 -14.41 -2.36
CA PRO A 82 -7.42 -13.16 -2.64
C PRO A 82 -6.55 -12.23 -3.49
N PRO A 83 -7.14 -11.44 -4.40
CA PRO A 83 -6.42 -10.37 -5.10
C PRO A 83 -5.94 -9.29 -4.10
N PRO A 84 -4.99 -8.44 -4.50
CA PRO A 84 -4.57 -7.31 -3.68
C PRO A 84 -5.72 -6.37 -3.36
N VAL A 85 -5.84 -6.07 -2.07
CA VAL A 85 -6.81 -5.10 -1.56
C VAL A 85 -6.49 -3.73 -2.13
N THR A 86 -7.46 -3.10 -2.78
CA THR A 86 -7.26 -1.79 -3.39
C THR A 86 -7.42 -0.69 -2.35
N VAL A 87 -6.35 0.07 -2.11
CA VAL A 87 -6.31 1.19 -1.18
C VAL A 87 -6.16 2.48 -1.98
N ALA A 88 -7.26 3.22 -2.09
CA ALA A 88 -7.24 4.54 -2.72
C ALA A 88 -6.80 5.60 -1.70
N VAL A 89 -5.80 6.40 -2.07
CA VAL A 89 -5.34 7.56 -1.30
C VAL A 89 -5.92 8.80 -1.94
N VAL A 90 -6.83 9.46 -1.21
CA VAL A 90 -7.66 10.54 -1.73
C VAL A 90 -7.57 11.73 -0.80
N GLY A 91 -7.57 12.92 -1.38
CA GLY A 91 -7.51 14.17 -0.65
C GLY A 91 -7.21 15.32 -1.60
N PRO A 92 -7.25 16.56 -1.10
CA PRO A 92 -7.09 17.73 -1.95
C PRO A 92 -5.68 17.87 -2.54
N PRO A 93 -5.45 18.80 -3.48
CA PRO A 93 -4.10 19.14 -3.93
C PRO A 93 -3.22 19.56 -2.74
N GLY A 94 -1.94 19.18 -2.77
CA GLY A 94 -0.96 19.65 -1.78
C GLY A 94 -1.00 18.99 -0.39
N VAL A 95 -1.93 18.07 -0.10
CA VAL A 95 -2.03 17.46 1.24
C VAL A 95 -0.99 16.39 1.58
N GLY A 96 -0.16 15.98 0.61
CA GLY A 96 0.85 14.92 0.78
C GLY A 96 0.37 13.51 0.44
N LYS A 97 -0.41 13.34 -0.64
CA LYS A 97 -0.88 12.02 -1.11
C LYS A 97 0.28 11.10 -1.50
N SER A 98 1.15 11.56 -2.41
CA SER A 98 2.31 10.79 -2.87
C SER A 98 3.31 10.54 -1.74
N THR A 99 3.52 11.51 -0.83
CA THR A 99 4.42 11.32 0.32
C THR A 99 3.92 10.24 1.27
N LEU A 100 2.61 10.18 1.53
CA LEU A 100 2.03 9.12 2.35
C LEU A 100 2.25 7.73 1.73
N ILE A 101 2.01 7.59 0.42
CA ILE A 101 2.23 6.31 -0.28
C ILE A 101 3.71 5.92 -0.24
N ARG A 102 4.61 6.88 -0.51
CA ARG A 102 6.06 6.65 -0.45
C ARG A 102 6.48 6.11 0.91
N ASP A 103 5.98 6.71 1.98
CA ASP A 103 6.34 6.33 3.34
C ASP A 103 5.72 5.00 3.78
N LEU A 104 4.49 4.70 3.35
CA LEU A 104 3.87 3.40 3.58
C LEU A 104 4.65 2.29 2.86
N VAL A 105 4.99 2.49 1.59
CA VAL A 105 5.77 1.53 0.80
C VAL A 105 7.16 1.35 1.41
N LYS A 106 7.83 2.44 1.79
CA LYS A 106 9.11 2.41 2.50
C LYS A 106 9.02 1.66 3.81
N HIS A 107 7.92 1.79 4.54
CA HIS A 107 7.72 1.03 5.77
C HIS A 107 7.58 -0.48 5.50
N TYR A 108 6.81 -0.89 4.49
CA TYR A 108 6.60 -2.30 4.19
C TYR A 108 7.81 -2.98 3.54
N THR A 109 8.43 -2.33 2.56
CA THR A 109 9.42 -2.93 1.65
C THR A 109 10.85 -2.49 1.93
N ARG A 110 11.04 -1.44 2.76
CA ARG A 110 12.33 -0.76 3.01
C ARG A 110 12.95 -0.09 1.77
N HIS A 111 12.27 -0.14 0.62
CA HIS A 111 12.68 0.59 -0.59
C HIS A 111 12.08 1.99 -0.60
N THR A 112 12.83 2.97 -1.11
CA THR A 112 12.34 4.35 -1.27
C THR A 112 11.92 4.55 -2.72
N LEU A 113 10.68 4.99 -2.93
CA LEU A 113 10.16 5.36 -4.25
C LEU A 113 10.33 6.87 -4.46
N THR A 114 10.88 7.31 -5.61
CA THR A 114 10.99 8.74 -5.93
C THR A 114 9.70 9.27 -6.53
N HIS A 115 9.26 8.70 -7.66
CA HIS A 115 8.00 9.02 -8.33
C HIS A 115 7.04 7.84 -8.23
N ILE A 116 5.80 8.15 -7.83
CA ILE A 116 4.71 7.18 -7.75
C ILE A 116 3.76 7.50 -8.90
N ARG A 117 3.64 6.57 -9.83
CA ARG A 117 2.66 6.60 -10.91
C ARG A 117 2.01 5.23 -11.00
N GLY A 118 0.69 5.22 -11.18
CA GLY A 118 -0.09 4.00 -11.23
C GLY A 118 -0.21 3.28 -9.87
N PRO A 119 -0.76 2.06 -9.87
CA PRO A 119 -0.91 1.24 -8.67
C PRO A 119 0.43 0.66 -8.19
N VAL A 120 0.60 0.64 -6.87
CA VAL A 120 1.78 0.08 -6.20
C VAL A 120 1.35 -1.07 -5.30
N THR A 121 1.67 -2.29 -5.69
CA THR A 121 1.31 -3.51 -4.95
C THR A 121 2.43 -3.94 -4.02
N VAL A 122 2.11 -4.13 -2.74
CA VAL A 122 3.03 -4.58 -1.70
C VAL A 122 2.46 -5.73 -0.89
N VAL A 123 3.33 -6.66 -0.49
CA VAL A 123 2.97 -7.73 0.44
C VAL A 123 3.04 -7.18 1.87
N THR A 124 1.88 -7.08 2.54
CA THR A 124 1.79 -6.51 3.91
C THR A 124 1.83 -7.57 5.00
N GLY A 125 1.49 -8.82 4.67
CA GLY A 125 1.49 -9.95 5.57
C GLY A 125 1.29 -11.26 4.80
N LYS A 126 1.41 -12.39 5.50
CA LYS A 126 1.44 -13.70 4.85
C LYS A 126 0.20 -14.06 4.04
N LYS A 127 -0.96 -13.56 4.46
CA LYS A 127 -2.26 -13.82 3.80
C LYS A 127 -2.81 -12.59 3.08
N ARG A 128 -2.04 -11.50 3.00
CA ARG A 128 -2.56 -10.21 2.57
C ARG A 128 -1.53 -9.32 1.89
N ARG A 129 -1.88 -8.93 0.68
CA ARG A 129 -1.22 -7.90 -0.13
C ARG A 129 -2.18 -6.74 -0.35
N VAL A 130 -1.59 -5.57 -0.57
CA VAL A 130 -2.29 -4.29 -0.68
C VAL A 130 -1.76 -3.56 -1.90
N SER A 131 -2.65 -3.02 -2.72
CA SER A 131 -2.32 -2.15 -3.84
C SER A 131 -2.70 -0.71 -3.50
N PHE A 132 -1.73 0.19 -3.44
CA PHE A 132 -1.94 1.61 -3.22
C PHE A 132 -2.13 2.31 -4.56
N PHE A 133 -3.19 3.11 -4.67
CA PHE A 133 -3.45 3.94 -5.84
C PHE A 133 -3.62 5.40 -5.40
N GLU A 134 -2.87 6.30 -6.02
CA GLU A 134 -3.03 7.74 -5.81
C GLU A 134 -4.18 8.28 -6.66
N CYS A 135 -5.16 8.92 -6.04
CA CYS A 135 -6.23 9.58 -6.78
C CYS A 135 -5.73 10.93 -7.33
N PRO A 136 -5.83 11.16 -8.66
CA PRO A 136 -5.68 12.50 -9.21
C PRO A 136 -6.87 13.37 -8.79
N ASN A 137 -6.74 14.70 -8.89
CA ASN A 137 -7.78 15.64 -8.44
C ASN A 137 -8.91 15.82 -9.48
N ASP A 138 -9.14 14.84 -10.33
CA ASP A 138 -10.22 14.87 -11.32
C ASP A 138 -11.44 14.11 -10.77
N LEU A 139 -12.62 14.68 -11.00
CA LEU A 139 -13.88 14.13 -10.53
C LEU A 139 -14.19 12.78 -11.20
N ALA A 140 -13.85 12.61 -12.48
CA ALA A 140 -14.07 11.35 -13.17
C ALA A 140 -13.23 10.23 -12.55
N ALA A 141 -11.94 10.50 -12.33
CA ALA A 141 -11.04 9.56 -11.66
C ALA A 141 -11.47 9.24 -10.22
N MET A 142 -11.98 10.24 -9.48
CA MET A 142 -12.57 10.05 -8.15
C MET A 142 -13.76 9.08 -8.18
N ILE A 143 -14.67 9.23 -9.15
CA ILE A 143 -15.82 8.35 -9.33
C ILE A 143 -15.38 6.92 -9.62
N ASP A 144 -14.39 6.73 -10.50
CA ASP A 144 -13.95 5.39 -10.88
C ASP A 144 -13.19 4.69 -9.76
N LEU A 145 -12.36 5.42 -9.02
CA LEU A 145 -11.70 4.89 -7.83
C LEU A 145 -12.71 4.57 -6.71
N ALA A 146 -13.76 5.37 -6.54
CA ALA A 146 -14.81 5.08 -5.56
C ALA A 146 -15.49 3.73 -5.82
N LYS A 147 -15.73 3.40 -7.09
CA LYS A 147 -16.32 2.10 -7.48
C LYS A 147 -15.39 0.92 -7.14
N VAL A 148 -14.07 1.09 -7.29
CA VAL A 148 -13.08 0.00 -7.17
C VAL A 148 -12.48 -0.13 -5.75
N ALA A 149 -12.34 0.95 -4.98
CA ALA A 149 -11.53 0.98 -3.75
C ALA A 149 -12.15 0.24 -2.55
N ASP A 150 -11.45 -0.76 -2.00
CA ASP A 150 -11.87 -1.50 -0.79
C ASP A 150 -11.65 -0.72 0.49
N LEU A 151 -10.54 0.00 0.52
CA LEU A 151 -10.17 0.93 1.58
C LEU A 151 -9.89 2.29 0.98
N VAL A 152 -10.41 3.33 1.62
CA VAL A 152 -10.07 4.71 1.30
C VAL A 152 -9.27 5.29 2.45
N LEU A 153 -8.09 5.83 2.14
CA LEU A 153 -7.34 6.72 3.01
C LEU A 153 -7.67 8.16 2.62
N LEU A 154 -8.52 8.81 3.41
CA LEU A 154 -8.92 10.20 3.17
C LEU A 154 -7.96 11.13 3.93
N LEU A 155 -7.13 11.85 3.18
CA LEU A 155 -6.24 12.88 3.71
C LEU A 155 -7.00 14.18 3.85
N ILE A 156 -6.84 14.81 5.00
CA ILE A 156 -7.43 16.11 5.32
C ILE A 156 -6.30 16.99 5.86
N ASP A 157 -6.14 18.17 5.28
CA ASP A 157 -5.25 19.17 5.86
C ASP A 157 -5.84 19.71 7.18
N ALA A 158 -5.09 19.61 8.27
CA ALA A 158 -5.53 20.15 9.54
C ALA A 158 -5.48 21.68 9.60
N SER A 159 -4.60 22.31 8.82
CA SER A 159 -4.41 23.77 8.81
C SER A 159 -5.57 24.48 8.12
N PHE A 160 -5.93 24.04 6.92
CA PHE A 160 -7.09 24.54 6.18
C PHE A 160 -8.41 23.94 6.68
N GLY A 161 -8.43 22.64 6.95
CA GLY A 161 -9.62 21.89 7.35
C GLY A 161 -10.19 21.05 6.21
N PHE A 162 -11.51 20.90 6.18
CA PHE A 162 -12.16 20.13 5.12
C PHE A 162 -12.37 21.00 3.87
N GLU A 163 -11.90 20.49 2.73
CA GLU A 163 -12.06 21.09 1.41
C GLU A 163 -13.25 20.50 0.65
N MET A 164 -13.75 21.21 -0.37
CA MET A 164 -14.89 20.77 -1.17
C MET A 164 -14.64 19.42 -1.84
N GLU A 165 -13.44 19.20 -2.39
CA GLU A 165 -13.04 17.93 -3.02
C GLU A 165 -13.19 16.72 -2.08
N THR A 166 -12.89 16.89 -0.78
CA THR A 166 -13.07 15.81 0.20
C THR A 166 -14.54 15.47 0.43
N PHE A 167 -15.43 16.46 0.37
CA PHE A 167 -16.87 16.24 0.51
C PHE A 167 -17.49 15.65 -0.76
N GLU A 168 -17.08 16.12 -1.93
CA GLU A 168 -17.49 15.56 -3.22
C GLU A 168 -17.17 14.07 -3.28
N PHE A 169 -15.94 13.70 -2.93
CA PHE A 169 -15.53 12.30 -2.89
C PHE A 169 -16.33 11.48 -1.87
N LEU A 170 -16.57 12.00 -0.65
CA LEU A 170 -17.39 11.31 0.36
C LEU A 170 -18.82 11.08 -0.11
N ASN A 171 -19.43 12.06 -0.79
CA ASN A 171 -20.77 11.94 -1.35
C ASN A 171 -20.82 10.90 -2.49
N ILE A 172 -19.82 10.89 -3.36
CA ILE A 172 -19.67 9.86 -4.42
C ILE A 172 -19.61 8.45 -3.80
N LEU A 173 -18.84 8.27 -2.72
CA LEU A 173 -18.75 6.99 -2.01
C LEU A 173 -20.09 6.55 -1.40
N GLN A 174 -20.89 7.48 -0.89
CA GLN A 174 -22.20 7.16 -0.32
C GLN A 174 -23.17 6.63 -1.39
N VAL A 175 -23.10 7.16 -2.62
CA VAL A 175 -23.96 6.74 -3.74
C VAL A 175 -23.52 5.38 -4.31
N HIS A 176 -22.23 5.18 -4.57
CA HIS A 176 -21.73 3.94 -5.18
C HIS A 176 -21.62 2.75 -4.20
N GLY A 177 -21.77 3.02 -2.90
CA GLY A 177 -21.67 2.03 -1.85
C GLY A 177 -20.44 2.26 -1.00
N PHE A 178 -20.67 2.58 0.27
CA PHE A 178 -19.67 3.12 1.17
C PHE A 178 -18.61 2.06 1.58
N PRO A 179 -17.35 2.15 1.09
CA PRO A 179 -16.29 1.24 1.50
C PRO A 179 -15.77 1.61 2.90
N LYS A 180 -14.74 0.91 3.38
CA LYS A 180 -14.09 1.33 4.63
C LYS A 180 -13.28 2.60 4.38
N VAL A 181 -13.57 3.65 5.14
CA VAL A 181 -12.84 4.92 5.09
C VAL A 181 -12.04 5.09 6.38
N MET A 182 -10.76 5.42 6.24
CA MET A 182 -9.88 5.86 7.34
C MET A 182 -9.40 7.27 7.04
N GLY A 183 -9.49 8.15 8.02
CA GLY A 183 -9.04 9.53 7.88
C GLY A 183 -7.59 9.67 8.31
N VAL A 184 -6.84 10.54 7.64
CA VAL A 184 -5.48 10.92 7.99
C VAL A 184 -5.44 12.44 8.04
N LEU A 185 -5.21 13.02 9.22
CA LEU A 185 -4.95 14.46 9.34
C LEU A 185 -3.46 14.73 9.12
N THR A 186 -3.15 15.58 8.14
CA THR A 186 -1.78 16.04 7.84
C THR A 186 -1.56 17.49 8.32
N HIS A 187 -0.34 18.00 8.14
CA HIS A 187 0.07 19.38 8.44
C HIS A 187 -0.29 19.88 9.85
N LEU A 188 -0.06 19.02 10.85
CA LEU A 188 -0.26 19.38 12.26
C LEU A 188 0.87 20.25 12.83
N ASP A 189 1.96 20.39 12.08
CA ASP A 189 3.11 21.27 12.31
C ASP A 189 2.81 22.76 12.06
N GLY A 190 1.84 23.07 11.20
CA GLY A 190 1.39 24.46 10.96
C GLY A 190 0.81 25.17 12.20
N PHE A 191 0.55 24.43 13.29
CA PHE A 191 0.02 25.00 14.52
C PHE A 191 1.10 25.37 15.53
N GLN A 192 1.30 26.67 15.73
CA GLN A 192 2.19 27.18 16.78
C GLN A 192 1.64 26.96 18.20
N GLN A 193 0.30 26.97 18.38
CA GLN A 193 -0.34 26.88 19.70
C GLN A 193 -1.00 25.51 19.95
N ASN A 194 -0.56 24.83 21.02
CA ASN A 194 -1.07 23.51 21.41
C ASN A 194 -2.56 23.48 21.80
N LYS A 195 -3.09 24.58 22.38
CA LYS A 195 -4.52 24.66 22.73
C LYS A 195 -5.39 24.70 21.46
N ARG A 196 -4.98 25.48 20.46
CA ARG A 196 -5.65 25.57 19.15
C ARG A 196 -5.61 24.22 18.44
N LEU A 197 -4.44 23.56 18.39
CA LEU A 197 -4.27 22.22 17.81
C LEU A 197 -5.26 21.20 18.40
N LYS A 198 -5.40 21.13 19.73
CA LYS A 198 -6.33 20.21 20.40
C LYS A 198 -7.79 20.51 20.04
N LYS A 199 -8.17 21.80 19.99
CA LYS A 199 -9.52 22.24 19.60
C LYS A 199 -9.83 21.90 18.14
N THR A 200 -8.89 22.16 17.22
CA THR A 200 -9.03 21.82 15.80
C THR A 200 -9.14 20.31 15.59
N LYS A 201 -8.24 19.51 16.20
CA LYS A 201 -8.33 18.04 16.15
C LYS A 201 -9.69 17.53 16.61
N LYS A 202 -10.24 18.07 17.71
CA LYS A 202 -11.58 17.69 18.20
C LYS A 202 -12.68 18.08 17.22
N THR A 203 -12.60 19.27 16.64
CA THR A 203 -13.60 19.80 15.70
C THR A 203 -13.61 18.98 14.41
N LEU A 204 -12.43 18.75 13.80
CA LEU A 204 -12.27 17.93 12.60
C LEU A 204 -12.69 16.49 12.85
N LYS A 205 -12.34 15.91 14.00
CA LYS A 205 -12.77 14.57 14.38
C LYS A 205 -14.29 14.46 14.51
N ASN A 206 -14.93 15.44 15.15
CA ASN A 206 -16.39 15.46 15.29
C ASN A 206 -17.06 15.57 13.92
N ARG A 207 -16.55 16.43 13.03
CA ARG A 207 -17.06 16.55 11.65
C ARG A 207 -16.83 15.27 10.84
N PHE A 208 -15.65 14.67 10.92
CA PHE A 208 -15.36 13.39 10.28
C PHE A 208 -16.32 12.27 10.74
N TRP A 209 -16.74 12.29 12.01
CA TRP A 209 -17.72 11.35 12.54
C TRP A 209 -19.15 11.60 12.08
N THR A 210 -19.53 12.85 11.80
CA THR A 210 -20.86 13.17 11.26
C THR A 210 -20.99 12.76 9.80
N GLU A 211 -19.93 12.92 9.01
CA GLU A 211 -19.97 12.64 7.56
C GLU A 211 -19.88 11.14 7.21
N ILE A 212 -19.16 10.35 8.00
CA ILE A 212 -18.89 8.94 7.71
C ILE A 212 -19.74 8.04 8.60
N HIS A 213 -19.30 7.88 9.83
CA HIS A 213 -20.06 7.22 10.89
C HIS A 213 -19.42 7.57 12.23
N GLN A 214 -20.23 7.50 13.29
CA GLN A 214 -19.75 7.73 14.63
C GLN A 214 -18.65 6.74 15.01
N GLY A 215 -17.53 7.25 15.51
CA GLY A 215 -16.37 6.44 15.90
C GLY A 215 -15.46 6.00 14.74
N ALA A 216 -15.56 6.60 13.56
CA ALA A 216 -14.59 6.40 12.48
C ALA A 216 -13.16 6.72 12.94
N LYS A 217 -12.18 5.98 12.40
CA LYS A 217 -10.77 6.08 12.81
C LYS A 217 -10.08 7.21 12.06
N LEU A 218 -9.46 8.10 12.82
CA LEU A 218 -8.70 9.24 12.33
C LEU A 218 -7.28 9.15 12.88
N PHE A 219 -6.30 9.12 11.98
CA PHE A 219 -4.89 9.16 12.28
C PHE A 219 -4.37 10.58 12.23
N TYR A 220 -3.32 10.85 12.98
CA TYR A 220 -2.69 12.15 13.06
C TYR A 220 -1.25 11.98 12.60
N LEU A 221 -0.90 12.57 11.47
CA LEU A 221 0.48 12.66 11.01
C LEU A 221 1.00 14.03 11.43
N SER A 222 2.05 14.00 12.24
CA SER A 222 2.83 15.19 12.59
C SER A 222 3.56 15.72 11.35
N GLY A 223 4.33 16.79 11.53
CA GLY A 223 5.13 17.37 10.45
C GLY A 223 6.12 16.40 9.82
N MET A 224 6.49 16.69 8.58
CA MET A 224 7.48 15.91 7.83
C MET A 224 8.89 16.22 8.35
N ARG A 225 9.76 15.19 8.40
CA ARG A 225 11.20 15.31 8.68
C ARG A 225 11.94 14.68 7.51
N ASN A 226 12.84 15.43 6.86
CA ASN A 226 13.62 14.97 5.70
C ASN A 226 12.74 14.41 4.56
N GLY A 227 11.59 15.05 4.29
CA GLY A 227 10.68 14.61 3.23
C GLY A 227 9.89 13.33 3.51
N SER A 228 9.92 12.81 4.74
CA SER A 228 9.15 11.65 5.19
C SER A 228 8.37 11.97 6.48
N TYR A 229 7.23 11.32 6.67
CA TYR A 229 6.48 11.35 7.92
C TYR A 229 7.20 10.53 9.03
N PRO A 230 6.88 10.80 10.31
CA PRO A 230 7.46 10.04 11.42
C PRO A 230 7.11 8.55 11.34
N GLN A 231 8.15 7.70 11.37
CA GLN A 231 8.01 6.24 11.21
C GLN A 231 7.04 5.59 12.20
N ARG A 232 6.97 6.07 13.44
CA ARG A 232 6.03 5.52 14.46
C ARG A 232 4.57 5.75 14.10
N GLU A 233 4.25 6.88 13.47
CA GLU A 233 2.88 7.23 13.09
C GLU A 233 2.47 6.44 11.84
N ILE A 234 3.36 6.34 10.85
CA ILE A 234 3.17 5.48 9.68
C ILE A 234 3.02 4.02 10.10
N HIS A 235 3.83 3.54 11.05
CA HIS A 235 3.74 2.18 11.58
C HIS A 235 2.36 1.89 12.17
N ASN A 236 1.81 2.82 12.96
CA ASN A 236 0.47 2.68 13.50
C ASN A 236 -0.58 2.63 12.38
N LEU A 237 -0.49 3.50 11.38
CA LEU A 237 -1.40 3.48 10.22
C LEU A 237 -1.31 2.14 9.47
N ALA A 238 -0.11 1.68 9.15
CA ALA A 238 0.17 0.43 8.47
C ALA A 238 -0.39 -0.79 9.22
N LEU A 239 -0.25 -0.83 10.54
CA LEU A 239 -0.83 -1.89 11.37
C LEU A 239 -2.36 -1.98 11.23
N TYR A 240 -3.04 -0.84 11.11
CA TYR A 240 -4.49 -0.80 10.90
C TYR A 240 -4.87 -1.22 9.48
N VAL A 241 -4.16 -0.74 8.46
CA VAL A 241 -4.35 -1.15 7.06
C VAL A 241 -4.21 -2.67 6.92
N SER A 242 -3.22 -3.29 7.54
CA SER A 242 -2.99 -4.74 7.46
C SER A 242 -4.04 -5.58 8.21
N ARG A 243 -4.69 -5.03 9.25
CA ARG A 243 -5.65 -5.76 10.10
C ARG A 243 -7.12 -5.50 9.78
N ILE A 244 -7.42 -4.48 8.96
CA ILE A 244 -8.80 -4.11 8.68
C ILE A 244 -9.54 -5.23 7.95
N LYS A 245 -10.80 -5.49 8.31
CA LYS A 245 -11.64 -6.46 7.61
C LYS A 245 -12.65 -5.73 6.74
N PHE A 246 -12.86 -6.24 5.53
CA PHE A 246 -13.82 -5.68 4.59
C PHE A 246 -15.16 -6.36 4.70
N ARG A 247 -16.19 -5.61 4.29
CA ARG A 247 -17.52 -6.16 4.05
C ARG A 247 -17.70 -6.22 2.53
N PRO A 248 -18.14 -7.35 1.97
CA PRO A 248 -18.38 -7.43 0.53
C PRO A 248 -19.51 -6.46 0.14
N LEU A 249 -19.23 -5.65 -0.88
CA LEU A 249 -20.23 -4.79 -1.54
C LEU A 249 -20.90 -5.57 -2.66
N VAL A 250 -22.19 -5.35 -2.89
CA VAL A 250 -22.98 -6.12 -3.86
C VAL A 250 -22.36 -6.02 -5.26
N TRP A 251 -22.13 -4.80 -5.76
CA TRP A 251 -21.55 -4.58 -7.09
C TRP A 251 -20.20 -5.27 -7.30
N ARG A 252 -19.28 -5.15 -6.33
CA ARG A 252 -17.93 -5.74 -6.43
C ARG A 252 -17.94 -7.25 -6.37
N ASN A 253 -18.98 -7.84 -5.76
CA ASN A 253 -19.15 -9.27 -5.65
C ASN A 253 -19.93 -9.86 -6.84
N THR A 254 -20.67 -9.05 -7.59
CA THR A 254 -21.44 -9.50 -8.76
C THR A 254 -20.71 -9.30 -10.08
N HIS A 255 -19.85 -8.29 -10.20
CA HIS A 255 -19.18 -7.94 -11.46
C HIS A 255 -17.66 -8.17 -11.41
N PRO A 256 -17.07 -8.76 -12.47
CA PRO A 256 -15.62 -8.84 -12.61
C PRO A 256 -15.08 -7.46 -12.97
N HIS A 257 -13.99 -7.05 -12.31
CA HIS A 257 -13.30 -5.81 -12.63
C HIS A 257 -11.79 -5.97 -12.43
N VAL A 258 -11.02 -5.16 -13.15
CA VAL A 258 -9.56 -5.19 -13.13
C VAL A 258 -9.08 -3.75 -12.96
N LEU A 259 -8.27 -3.51 -11.93
CA LEU A 259 -7.41 -2.32 -11.91
C LEU A 259 -6.15 -2.68 -12.68
N VAL A 260 -5.88 -1.93 -13.75
CA VAL A 260 -4.74 -2.15 -14.64
C VAL A 260 -3.47 -1.64 -13.95
N ASP A 261 -2.48 -2.53 -13.84
CA ASP A 261 -1.18 -2.22 -13.25
C ASP A 261 -0.18 -1.78 -14.32
N ARG A 262 -0.18 -2.45 -15.49
CA ARG A 262 0.66 -2.15 -16.65
C ARG A 262 -0.22 -2.19 -17.91
N PHE A 263 0.03 -1.30 -18.85
CA PHE A 263 -0.55 -1.41 -20.20
C PHE A 263 0.57 -1.28 -21.24
N GLU A 264 0.40 -1.96 -22.36
CA GLU A 264 1.35 -1.99 -23.48
C GLU A 264 0.59 -1.92 -24.80
N ASP A 265 1.20 -1.25 -25.77
CA ASP A 265 0.71 -1.24 -27.15
C ASP A 265 1.40 -2.37 -27.93
N ILE A 266 0.63 -3.25 -28.56
CA ILE A 266 1.15 -4.38 -29.38
C ILE A 266 0.89 -4.11 -30.87
N THR A 267 0.52 -2.88 -31.23
CA THR A 267 0.29 -2.54 -32.64
C THR A 267 1.59 -2.62 -33.43
N ASP A 268 1.52 -3.20 -34.64
CA ASP A 268 2.69 -3.31 -35.52
C ASP A 268 3.24 -1.92 -35.84
N PRO A 269 4.54 -1.64 -35.64
CA PRO A 269 5.13 -0.31 -35.86
C PRO A 269 4.93 0.22 -37.27
N THR A 270 4.94 -0.65 -38.28
CA THR A 270 4.70 -0.26 -39.68
C THR A 270 3.33 0.36 -39.90
N LYS A 271 2.29 -0.14 -39.20
CA LYS A 271 0.94 0.44 -39.30
C LYS A 271 0.85 1.81 -38.63
N ILE A 272 1.68 2.05 -37.61
CA ILE A 272 1.77 3.35 -36.92
C ILE A 272 2.50 4.36 -37.81
N GLU A 273 3.53 3.93 -38.54
CA GLU A 273 4.23 4.76 -39.54
C GLU A 273 3.34 5.14 -40.72
N ASP A 274 2.51 4.19 -41.19
CA ASP A 274 1.58 4.43 -42.30
C ASP A 274 0.43 5.38 -41.91
N ASP A 275 -0.18 5.17 -40.72
CA ASP A 275 -1.24 6.03 -40.17
C ASP A 275 -1.16 6.08 -38.64
N GLU A 276 -0.84 7.27 -38.11
CA GLU A 276 -0.72 7.49 -36.67
C GLU A 276 -2.07 7.32 -35.92
N ALA A 277 -3.20 7.51 -36.61
CA ALA A 277 -4.56 7.48 -36.04
C ALA A 277 -5.25 6.10 -36.15
N VAL A 278 -4.51 5.05 -36.53
CA VAL A 278 -5.04 3.69 -36.65
C VAL A 278 -5.55 3.14 -35.30
N ASP A 279 -6.55 2.27 -35.36
CA ASP A 279 -7.04 1.53 -34.19
C ASP A 279 -5.94 0.63 -33.61
N ARG A 280 -5.48 0.96 -32.40
CA ARG A 280 -4.37 0.29 -31.72
C ARG A 280 -4.85 -0.88 -30.86
N THR A 281 -4.07 -1.97 -30.85
CA THR A 281 -4.32 -3.12 -29.99
C THR A 281 -3.52 -3.01 -28.70
N VAL A 282 -4.21 -2.77 -27.59
CA VAL A 282 -3.60 -2.59 -26.27
C VAL A 282 -3.73 -3.87 -25.43
N CYS A 283 -2.63 -4.28 -24.81
CA CYS A 283 -2.62 -5.27 -23.74
C CYS A 283 -2.66 -4.61 -22.36
N MET A 284 -3.53 -5.09 -21.50
CA MET A 284 -3.69 -4.60 -20.13
C MET A 284 -3.41 -5.73 -19.16
N PHE A 285 -2.46 -5.49 -18.24
CA PHE A 285 -2.08 -6.43 -17.20
C PHE A 285 -2.62 -5.93 -15.86
N GLY A 286 -3.16 -6.85 -15.06
CA GLY A 286 -3.60 -6.52 -13.70
C GLY A 286 -4.31 -7.67 -13.02
N TYR A 287 -4.58 -7.48 -11.73
CA TYR A 287 -5.27 -8.48 -10.92
C TYR A 287 -6.79 -8.46 -11.17
N VAL A 288 -7.34 -9.63 -11.47
CA VAL A 288 -8.80 -9.84 -11.54
C VAL A 288 -9.40 -9.78 -10.14
N ARG A 289 -10.44 -8.95 -9.99
CA ARG A 289 -11.17 -8.72 -8.74
C ARG A 289 -12.67 -9.00 -8.93
N GLY A 290 -13.34 -9.35 -7.84
CA GLY A 290 -14.76 -9.69 -7.84
C GLY A 290 -15.00 -11.11 -8.31
N THR A 291 -15.73 -11.27 -9.42
CA THR A 291 -16.03 -12.57 -10.01
C THR A 291 -15.02 -12.97 -11.10
N HIS A 292 -15.12 -14.21 -11.60
CA HIS A 292 -14.30 -14.69 -12.71
C HIS A 292 -14.59 -13.93 -14.01
N LEU A 293 -13.52 -13.61 -14.75
CA LEU A 293 -13.59 -13.02 -16.08
C LEU A 293 -13.73 -14.14 -17.12
N LYS A 294 -14.62 -13.98 -18.11
CA LYS A 294 -14.79 -14.93 -19.21
C LYS A 294 -14.24 -14.36 -20.50
N GLN A 295 -13.70 -15.23 -21.36
CA GLN A 295 -13.24 -14.85 -22.69
C GLN A 295 -14.40 -14.25 -23.52
N ARG A 296 -14.07 -13.27 -24.38
CA ARG A 296 -15.01 -12.56 -25.27
C ARG A 296 -16.15 -11.80 -24.57
N MET A 297 -16.03 -11.51 -23.27
CA MET A 297 -16.95 -10.60 -22.61
C MET A 297 -16.79 -9.17 -23.14
N LYS A 298 -17.90 -8.41 -23.12
CA LYS A 298 -17.84 -6.96 -23.28
C LYS A 298 -17.18 -6.36 -22.04
N LEU A 299 -16.26 -5.43 -22.25
CA LEU A 299 -15.54 -4.73 -21.21
C LEU A 299 -15.75 -3.23 -21.40
N HIS A 300 -16.10 -2.52 -20.33
CA HIS A 300 -16.15 -1.07 -20.32
C HIS A 300 -14.84 -0.54 -19.73
N VAL A 301 -14.06 0.20 -20.54
CA VAL A 301 -12.89 0.93 -20.07
C VAL A 301 -13.34 2.32 -19.68
N ALA A 302 -13.18 2.67 -18.41
CA ALA A 302 -13.55 3.99 -17.90
C ALA A 302 -12.80 5.10 -18.66
N GLY A 303 -13.55 6.07 -19.18
CA GLY A 303 -13.03 7.18 -19.97
C GLY A 303 -12.81 6.90 -21.47
N VAL A 304 -12.81 5.63 -21.90
CA VAL A 304 -12.62 5.26 -23.33
C VAL A 304 -13.93 4.78 -23.94
N GLY A 305 -14.62 3.83 -23.31
CA GLY A 305 -15.89 3.29 -23.80
C GLY A 305 -15.99 1.76 -23.73
N ASP A 306 -16.98 1.23 -24.46
CA ASP A 306 -17.28 -0.20 -24.51
C ASP A 306 -16.44 -0.90 -25.59
N LEU A 307 -15.68 -1.91 -25.18
CA LEU A 307 -14.80 -2.69 -26.04
C LEU A 307 -15.09 -4.19 -25.89
N TYR A 308 -14.64 -4.96 -26.88
CA TYR A 308 -14.68 -6.43 -26.84
C TYR A 308 -13.29 -6.98 -26.55
N MET A 309 -13.22 -7.94 -25.63
CA MET A 309 -11.97 -8.60 -25.27
C MET A 309 -11.57 -9.63 -26.33
N ARG A 310 -10.37 -9.44 -26.93
CA ARG A 310 -9.82 -10.34 -27.96
C ARG A 310 -9.36 -11.68 -27.39
N SER A 311 -8.50 -11.63 -26.37
CA SER A 311 -7.92 -12.80 -25.69
C SER A 311 -7.74 -12.51 -24.20
N ILE A 312 -7.67 -13.56 -23.39
CA ILE A 312 -7.30 -13.52 -21.97
C ILE A 312 -6.23 -14.59 -21.77
N GLU A 313 -5.13 -14.21 -21.15
CA GLU A 313 -4.06 -15.11 -20.74
C GLU A 313 -3.80 -14.93 -19.25
N GLU A 314 -3.64 -16.04 -18.53
CA GLU A 314 -3.28 -16.03 -17.12
C GLU A 314 -1.75 -16.05 -17.00
N ILE A 315 -1.21 -15.07 -16.29
CA ILE A 315 0.23 -14.92 -16.06
C ILE A 315 0.50 -15.20 -14.58
N GLY A 316 1.67 -15.79 -14.29
CA GLY A 316 2.12 -16.01 -12.92
C GLY A 316 2.15 -14.72 -12.10
N ASP A 317 1.78 -14.83 -10.83
CA ASP A 317 1.66 -13.67 -9.95
C ASP A 317 3.01 -12.98 -9.72
N PRO A 318 3.14 -11.66 -9.97
CA PRO A 318 4.39 -10.94 -9.71
C PRO A 318 4.67 -10.74 -8.21
N CYS A 319 3.66 -10.87 -7.35
CA CYS A 319 3.77 -10.78 -5.90
C CYS A 319 3.03 -11.96 -5.23
N PRO A 320 3.61 -13.17 -5.30
CA PRO A 320 3.04 -14.34 -4.67
C PRO A 320 2.99 -14.14 -3.15
N LEU A 321 1.90 -14.62 -2.54
CA LEU A 321 1.82 -14.67 -1.08
C LEU A 321 2.83 -15.72 -0.57
N PRO A 322 3.59 -15.43 0.50
CA PRO A 322 4.55 -16.39 1.01
C PRO A 322 3.80 -17.63 1.51
N ASP A 323 4.14 -18.78 0.94
CA ASP A 323 3.44 -20.03 1.16
C ASP A 323 3.38 -20.38 2.64
N HIS A 324 2.17 -20.76 3.07
CA HIS A 324 1.97 -21.37 4.37
C HIS A 324 2.42 -22.84 4.30
N ASP A 325 3.71 -23.08 4.04
CA ASP A 325 4.31 -24.41 4.19
C ASP A 325 3.99 -24.91 5.61
N PRO A 326 3.12 -25.94 5.78
CA PRO A 326 2.76 -26.44 7.10
C PRO A 326 3.99 -26.99 7.84
N ALA A 327 5.04 -27.38 7.10
CA ALA A 327 6.30 -27.88 7.62
C ALA A 327 7.22 -26.81 8.23
N LYS A 328 7.13 -25.53 7.82
CA LYS A 328 8.01 -24.45 8.29
C LYS A 328 7.51 -23.73 9.56
N GLY A 329 6.38 -24.19 10.12
CA GLY A 329 5.77 -23.62 11.31
C GLY A 329 5.16 -22.23 11.06
N ALA A 330 4.07 -21.92 11.77
CA ALA A 330 3.36 -20.65 11.64
C ALA A 330 4.14 -19.49 12.29
N ARG A 331 5.29 -19.10 11.72
CA ARG A 331 5.97 -17.86 12.11
C ARG A 331 5.03 -16.68 11.83
N ARG A 332 4.74 -15.89 12.86
CA ARG A 332 3.79 -14.76 12.78
C ARG A 332 4.36 -13.53 12.05
N GLY A 333 5.69 -13.41 11.99
CA GLY A 333 6.39 -12.34 11.30
C GLY A 333 6.62 -12.64 9.82
N LEU A 334 6.66 -11.58 9.02
CA LEU A 334 7.05 -11.61 7.60
C LEU A 334 8.57 -11.41 7.50
N SER A 335 9.24 -12.21 6.68
CA SER A 335 10.67 -12.03 6.39
C SER A 335 10.90 -10.88 5.42
N ALA A 336 12.08 -10.25 5.46
CA ALA A 336 12.44 -9.20 4.49
C ALA A 336 12.54 -9.71 3.04
N LYS A 337 12.73 -11.02 2.84
CA LYS A 337 12.68 -11.63 1.50
C LYS A 337 11.24 -11.79 0.98
N GLU A 338 10.28 -11.83 1.88
CA GLU A 338 8.85 -12.03 1.57
C GLU A 338 8.13 -10.68 1.36
N THR A 339 8.78 -9.56 1.69
CA THR A 339 8.26 -8.20 1.44
C THR A 339 8.54 -7.79 0.00
N LEU A 340 7.80 -8.38 -0.93
CA LEU A 340 7.88 -8.06 -2.35
C LEU A 340 7.14 -6.75 -2.67
N LEU A 341 7.65 -6.05 -3.68
CA LEU A 341 7.15 -4.80 -4.23
C LEU A 341 6.94 -4.98 -5.73
N TYR A 342 5.73 -4.69 -6.20
CA TYR A 342 5.41 -4.65 -7.62
C TYR A 342 4.80 -3.30 -7.98
N ALA A 343 5.51 -2.54 -8.80
CA ALA A 343 5.09 -1.23 -9.26
C ALA A 343 5.67 -0.99 -10.66
N PRO A 344 5.03 -1.50 -11.73
CA PRO A 344 5.61 -1.46 -13.08
C PRO A 344 5.68 -0.05 -13.66
N MET A 345 4.77 0.86 -13.28
CA MET A 345 4.75 2.26 -13.72
C MET A 345 5.48 3.23 -12.80
N ALA A 346 5.92 2.77 -11.62
CA ALA A 346 6.59 3.61 -10.64
C ALA A 346 8.07 3.25 -10.56
N ASN A 347 8.86 4.18 -10.02
CA ASN A 347 10.31 4.03 -9.98
C ASN A 347 10.70 3.07 -8.85
N VAL A 348 10.97 1.80 -9.17
CA VAL A 348 11.47 0.83 -8.20
C VAL A 348 12.99 0.94 -8.11
N GLY A 349 13.45 1.62 -7.06
CA GLY A 349 14.88 1.85 -6.84
C GLY A 349 15.41 2.95 -7.75
N ARG A 350 16.30 2.59 -8.69
CA ARG A 350 16.97 3.53 -9.61
C ARG A 350 16.48 3.43 -11.05
N VAL A 351 15.61 2.47 -11.33
CA VAL A 351 15.10 2.19 -12.68
C VAL A 351 13.69 2.76 -12.83
N THR A 352 13.47 3.49 -13.91
CA THR A 352 12.18 4.04 -14.32
C THR A 352 11.85 3.47 -15.68
N TYR A 353 10.67 2.87 -15.82
CA TYR A 353 10.18 2.37 -17.09
C TYR A 353 9.28 3.43 -17.71
N ASP A 354 9.61 3.84 -18.92
CA ASP A 354 8.69 4.51 -19.84
C ASP A 354 8.28 3.53 -20.94
N LYS A 355 7.35 3.93 -21.81
CA LYS A 355 6.78 3.05 -22.85
C LYS A 355 7.84 2.34 -23.68
N ASP A 356 8.86 3.08 -24.11
CA ASP A 356 9.88 2.61 -25.05
C ASP A 356 11.30 2.67 -24.49
N ALA A 357 11.49 3.24 -23.30
CA ALA A 357 12.81 3.50 -22.72
C ALA A 357 12.88 3.13 -21.23
N VAL A 358 14.06 2.70 -20.81
CA VAL A 358 14.37 2.41 -19.40
C VAL A 358 15.39 3.42 -18.91
N TYR A 359 14.96 4.31 -18.02
CA TYR A 359 15.83 5.33 -17.43
C TYR A 359 16.44 4.80 -16.13
N ILE A 360 17.77 4.71 -16.07
CA ILE A 360 18.50 4.29 -14.88
C ILE A 360 19.23 5.49 -14.28
N ASN A 361 18.81 5.94 -13.10
CA ASN A 361 19.47 7.03 -12.40
C ASN A 361 20.69 6.49 -11.62
N VAL A 362 21.88 6.71 -12.16
CA VAL A 362 23.15 6.40 -11.49
C VAL A 362 23.68 7.69 -10.85
N PRO A 363 23.82 7.78 -9.52
CA PRO A 363 24.23 9.00 -8.83
C PRO A 363 25.65 9.45 -9.17
N ASP A 364 26.54 8.53 -9.52
CA ASP A 364 27.91 8.81 -9.93
C ASP A 364 28.19 8.21 -11.31
N ILE A 365 28.18 9.06 -12.34
CA ILE A 365 28.49 8.68 -13.72
C ILE A 365 30.00 8.86 -13.94
N HIS A 366 30.77 7.78 -13.79
CA HIS A 366 32.21 7.80 -14.05
C HIS A 366 32.59 7.23 -15.43
N PHE A 367 31.68 6.50 -16.09
CA PHE A 367 32.02 5.61 -17.19
C PHE A 367 31.62 6.11 -18.59
N SER A 368 30.59 6.94 -18.72
CA SER A 368 30.13 7.51 -20.00
C SER A 368 30.68 8.93 -20.23
N ARG A 369 30.75 9.35 -21.50
CA ARG A 369 31.09 10.73 -21.85
C ARG A 369 29.93 11.64 -21.43
N PRO A 370 30.18 12.79 -20.79
CA PRO A 370 29.11 13.73 -20.43
C PRO A 370 28.36 14.28 -21.66
N GLU A 371 29.02 14.31 -22.82
CA GLU A 371 28.45 14.76 -24.10
C GLU A 371 27.43 13.78 -24.71
N THR A 372 27.41 12.51 -24.31
CA THR A 372 26.44 11.51 -24.81
C THR A 372 25.26 11.28 -23.85
N VAL A 373 25.21 12.00 -22.74
CA VAL A 373 24.17 11.87 -21.69
C VAL A 373 23.26 13.09 -21.66
N LEU A 374 23.69 14.21 -22.24
CA LEU A 374 22.90 15.41 -22.44
C LEU A 374 22.44 15.41 -23.90
N ASP A 375 21.26 14.84 -24.17
CA ASP A 375 20.54 15.21 -25.39
C ASP A 375 20.06 16.65 -25.19
N ASP A 376 20.70 17.58 -25.90
CA ASP A 376 20.30 18.97 -26.03
C ASP A 376 19.01 19.08 -26.86
N ASP A 377 17.84 18.75 -26.29
CA ASP A 377 16.56 19.14 -26.89
C ASP A 377 15.44 19.30 -25.84
N ALA A 378 14.75 20.45 -25.95
CA ALA A 378 13.52 20.91 -25.27
C ALA A 378 13.62 21.59 -23.88
N ASP A 379 13.84 22.92 -23.94
CA ASP A 379 13.16 23.99 -23.18
C ASP A 379 12.95 23.89 -21.65
N GLY A 380 13.66 24.77 -20.92
CA GLY A 380 13.10 25.44 -19.73
C GLY A 380 13.91 25.36 -18.43
N LYS A 381 14.81 26.33 -18.24
CA LYS A 381 15.39 26.83 -16.96
C LYS A 381 15.31 25.92 -15.72
N VAL A 382 16.44 25.33 -15.33
CA VAL A 382 16.82 25.20 -13.91
C VAL A 382 18.30 25.52 -13.75
N LYS A 383 18.60 26.67 -13.11
CA LYS A 383 19.93 26.95 -12.55
C LYS A 383 20.12 26.06 -11.33
N VAL A 384 21.19 25.28 -11.29
CA VAL A 384 21.76 24.79 -10.04
C VAL A 384 23.15 25.39 -9.92
N GLU A 385 23.31 26.24 -8.92
CA GLU A 385 24.58 26.88 -8.56
C GLU A 385 25.59 25.82 -8.12
N ALA A 386 26.72 25.78 -8.83
CA ALA A 386 27.92 25.10 -8.37
C ALA A 386 28.57 25.95 -7.27
N VAL A 387 28.73 25.38 -6.07
CA VAL A 387 29.56 25.96 -5.02
C VAL A 387 31.01 25.59 -5.34
N GLU A 388 31.72 26.50 -6.02
CA GLU A 388 33.18 26.46 -6.12
C GLU A 388 33.79 27.16 -4.90
N SER A 389 34.48 26.38 -4.06
CA SER A 389 35.40 26.87 -3.04
C SER A 389 36.68 27.39 -3.73
N GLY A 390 36.69 28.68 -4.06
CA GLY A 390 37.87 29.39 -4.55
C GLY A 390 38.33 30.43 -3.53
N GLY A 391 39.53 30.23 -2.98
CA GLY A 391 40.16 31.17 -2.03
C GLY A 391 40.45 32.53 -2.66
N GLY A 392 40.15 33.60 -1.93
CA GLY A 392 40.40 34.97 -2.36
C GLY A 392 40.52 35.92 -1.17
N SER A 393 41.77 36.21 -0.79
CA SER A 393 42.18 37.25 0.15
C SER A 393 41.55 38.61 -0.17
N ARG A 394 41.01 39.31 0.84
CA ARG A 394 41.07 40.79 0.93
C ARG A 394 40.62 41.36 2.28
N ARG A 395 41.60 42.07 2.88
CA ARG A 395 41.51 43.43 3.47
C ARG A 395 40.54 43.69 4.63
N ARG A 396 41.15 43.84 5.80
CA ARG A 396 40.64 44.55 6.99
C ARG A 396 40.57 46.07 6.76
N ARG A 397 39.51 46.70 7.26
CA ARG A 397 39.48 48.07 7.81
C ARG A 397 38.46 48.15 8.98
N PRO A 398 38.62 49.10 9.93
CA PRO A 398 38.39 48.85 11.36
C PRO A 398 37.32 49.73 12.04
N VAL A 399 37.25 49.59 13.38
CA VAL A 399 36.70 50.42 14.50
C VAL A 399 35.20 50.38 14.85
N PRO A 400 34.76 50.67 16.11
CA PRO A 400 35.46 50.64 17.42
C PRO A 400 34.65 50.06 18.63
N ALA A 401 35.42 49.72 19.67
CA ALA A 401 35.24 49.86 21.14
C ALA A 401 33.88 49.67 21.87
N GLY A 402 33.95 48.85 22.94
CA GLY A 402 33.37 49.20 24.26
C GLY A 402 32.58 48.10 24.97
N GLY A 403 32.99 47.73 26.19
CA GLY A 403 32.07 47.20 27.22
C GLY A 403 32.51 45.93 27.95
N VAL A 404 32.93 46.12 29.21
CA VAL A 404 33.37 45.12 30.21
C VAL A 404 32.18 44.37 30.86
N ARG A 405 32.39 43.11 31.29
CA ARG A 405 31.94 42.44 32.55
C ARG A 405 31.85 40.91 32.34
N ASP A 406 32.68 40.06 32.96
CA ASP A 406 32.78 39.61 34.38
C ASP A 406 31.84 38.45 34.77
N GLY A 407 32.43 37.43 35.42
CA GLY A 407 31.79 36.45 36.32
C GLY A 407 31.48 35.08 35.69
N SER A 408 32.21 34.01 36.07
CA SER A 408 31.89 33.06 37.17
C SER A 408 30.93 31.96 36.68
N ASP A 409 31.00 30.67 36.98
CA ASP A 409 31.81 29.87 37.90
C ASP A 409 31.49 28.38 37.60
N SER A 410 32.34 27.49 38.11
CA SER A 410 31.96 26.18 38.69
C SER A 410 31.74 24.91 37.85
N ASP A 411 32.62 23.95 38.18
CA ASP A 411 32.43 22.52 38.50
C ASP A 411 32.14 21.56 37.33
N ASP A 412 33.08 20.73 36.86
CA ASP A 412 33.80 19.60 37.49
C ASP A 412 32.90 18.54 38.15
N ASP A 413 32.83 17.37 37.52
CA ASP A 413 33.17 16.09 38.16
C ASP A 413 32.81 14.89 37.26
N GLY A 414 33.69 13.88 37.25
CA GLY A 414 33.19 12.49 37.25
C GLY A 414 33.64 11.54 36.15
N MET A 415 34.96 11.42 35.97
CA MET A 415 35.76 10.19 35.79
C MET A 415 35.16 8.87 35.24
N GLY A 416 35.92 8.32 34.28
CA GLY A 416 36.45 6.93 34.33
C GLY A 416 35.81 5.92 33.37
N SER A 417 36.52 5.01 32.69
CA SER A 417 37.95 4.67 32.60
C SER A 417 38.08 3.45 31.67
N GLY A 418 39.22 3.31 30.99
CA GLY A 418 39.69 2.05 30.36
C GLY A 418 39.93 2.19 28.86
N SER A 419 41.07 2.73 28.39
CA SER A 419 42.45 2.18 28.35
C SER A 419 42.70 1.15 27.24
N ASP A 420 43.86 1.34 26.58
CA ASP A 420 44.52 0.53 25.54
C ASP A 420 44.30 1.10 24.13
N SER A 421 45.30 1.46 23.31
CA SER A 421 46.75 1.32 23.39
C SER A 421 47.41 2.17 22.28
N ASP A 422 48.68 2.50 22.50
CA ASP A 422 49.78 2.75 21.55
C ASP A 422 49.70 3.85 20.48
N SER A 423 50.49 4.88 20.76
CA SER A 423 51.13 5.77 19.81
C SER A 423 51.99 4.99 18.80
N ASP A 424 51.69 5.13 17.50
CA ASP A 424 52.76 5.17 16.51
C ASP A 424 52.41 6.12 15.36
N GLY A 425 53.34 7.04 15.12
CA GLY A 425 53.27 8.02 14.04
C GLY A 425 53.68 7.34 12.74
N GLY A 426 52.72 7.13 11.84
CA GLY A 426 52.97 6.57 10.52
C GLY A 426 52.07 7.20 9.48
N ALA A 427 52.62 8.13 8.71
CA ALA A 427 52.00 8.67 7.50
C ALA A 427 51.56 7.52 6.58
N ARG A 428 50.25 7.36 6.38
CA ARG A 428 49.70 6.52 5.31
C ARG A 428 48.96 7.42 4.32
N GLY A 429 49.64 7.66 3.21
CA GLY A 429 49.10 8.33 2.05
C GLY A 429 47.85 7.63 1.51
N GLY A 430 46.91 8.46 1.04
CA GLY A 430 45.74 8.00 0.31
C GLY A 430 46.15 7.32 -0.99
N ALA A 431 46.11 5.99 -0.98
CA ALA A 431 46.12 5.17 -2.17
C ALA A 431 44.67 4.74 -2.43
N GLY A 432 43.94 5.54 -3.21
CA GLY A 432 42.55 5.26 -3.58
C GLY A 432 42.09 5.99 -4.83
N GLY A 433 42.98 6.29 -5.78
CA GLY A 433 42.66 7.15 -6.93
C GLY A 433 43.29 6.79 -8.26
N ARG A 434 43.68 5.53 -8.49
CA ARG A 434 44.33 5.13 -9.76
C ARG A 434 43.78 3.87 -10.45
N VAL A 435 42.88 3.13 -9.83
CA VAL A 435 42.36 1.87 -10.43
C VAL A 435 41.22 2.13 -11.42
N ASP A 436 40.49 3.25 -11.26
CA ASP A 436 39.27 3.50 -12.05
C ASP A 436 39.53 4.14 -13.43
N ALA A 437 40.72 4.73 -13.66
CA ALA A 437 41.02 5.45 -14.89
C ALA A 437 41.21 4.52 -16.11
N GLU A 438 41.86 3.37 -15.93
CA GLU A 438 42.12 2.42 -17.01
C GLU A 438 40.83 1.73 -17.48
N GLY A 439 39.98 1.32 -16.54
CA GLY A 439 38.68 0.72 -16.85
C GLY A 439 37.72 1.70 -17.54
N VAL A 440 37.68 2.95 -17.08
CA VAL A 440 36.90 4.02 -17.73
C VAL A 440 37.44 4.34 -19.13
N ALA A 441 38.76 4.38 -19.30
CA ALA A 441 39.37 4.63 -20.62
C ALA A 441 39.10 3.48 -21.60
N LEU A 442 39.15 2.23 -21.14
CA LEU A 442 38.82 1.05 -21.94
C LEU A 442 37.35 1.04 -22.38
N ILE A 443 36.40 1.34 -21.47
CA ILE A 443 34.98 1.39 -21.82
C ILE A 443 34.73 2.52 -22.84
N LYS A 444 35.35 3.68 -22.66
CA LYS A 444 35.24 4.82 -23.58
C LYS A 444 35.85 4.54 -24.95
N SER A 445 36.90 3.72 -25.03
CA SER A 445 37.47 3.32 -26.33
C SER A 445 36.61 2.25 -27.00
N MET A 446 36.06 1.30 -26.25
CA MET A 446 35.15 0.27 -26.77
C MET A 446 33.84 0.86 -27.32
N GLN A 447 33.34 1.97 -26.76
CA GLN A 447 32.15 2.66 -27.28
C GLN A 447 32.31 3.20 -28.71
N ASP A 448 33.53 3.55 -29.13
CA ASP A 448 33.80 4.07 -30.48
C ASP A 448 34.09 2.95 -31.51
N VAL A 449 34.30 1.71 -31.04
CA VAL A 449 34.63 0.59 -31.92
C VAL A 449 33.37 0.08 -32.62
N SER A 450 33.17 0.53 -33.85
CA SER A 450 32.04 0.15 -34.73
C SER A 450 32.27 -1.14 -35.50
N ARG A 451 33.45 -1.76 -35.40
CA ARG A 451 33.78 -3.03 -36.07
C ARG A 451 33.68 -4.18 -35.09
N GLY A 452 32.99 -5.25 -35.49
CA GLY A 452 32.97 -6.49 -34.72
C GLY A 452 34.39 -7.03 -34.56
N ILE A 453 34.70 -7.57 -33.38
CA ILE A 453 36.00 -8.21 -33.10
C ILE A 453 36.29 -9.29 -34.16
N ASP A 454 35.25 -10.00 -34.62
CA ASP A 454 35.35 -11.01 -35.67
C ASP A 454 35.79 -10.45 -37.04
N GLU A 455 35.32 -9.28 -37.47
CA GLU A 455 35.78 -8.67 -38.74
C GLU A 455 37.27 -8.32 -38.72
N SER A 456 37.83 -8.06 -37.53
CA SER A 456 39.25 -7.80 -37.35
C SER A 456 40.08 -9.08 -37.32
N ILE A 457 39.51 -10.19 -36.83
CA ILE A 457 40.13 -11.52 -36.79
C ILE A 457 40.13 -12.14 -38.19
N ASP A 458 39.05 -12.02 -38.96
CA ASP A 458 38.96 -12.54 -40.35
C ASP A 458 39.94 -11.85 -41.30
N ARG A 459 40.34 -10.60 -41.00
CA ARG A 459 41.36 -9.86 -41.74
C ARG A 459 42.77 -10.04 -41.18
N SER A 460 42.90 -10.67 -40.02
CA SER A 460 44.19 -10.94 -39.39
C SER A 460 44.85 -12.13 -40.08
N ALA A 461 46.13 -12.00 -40.39
CA ALA A 461 46.87 -13.01 -41.13
C ALA A 461 47.94 -13.61 -40.22
N LEU A 462 47.90 -14.92 -40.01
CA LEU A 462 48.81 -15.64 -39.11
C LEU A 462 50.08 -16.06 -39.85
N SER A 463 51.25 -15.77 -39.27
CA SER A 463 52.55 -16.22 -39.76
C SER A 463 53.06 -17.35 -38.87
N LEU A 464 53.31 -18.52 -39.44
CA LEU A 464 53.72 -19.73 -38.70
C LEU A 464 55.19 -19.68 -38.23
N PHE A 465 56.05 -18.93 -38.92
CA PHE A 465 57.46 -18.75 -38.56
C PHE A 465 57.89 -17.28 -38.63
N LYS A 466 58.97 -16.93 -37.92
CA LYS A 466 59.52 -15.58 -37.92
C LYS A 466 60.10 -15.27 -39.32
N GLY A 467 59.36 -14.49 -40.11
CA GLY A 467 59.73 -14.10 -41.48
C GLY A 467 58.99 -14.84 -42.61
N SER A 468 58.02 -15.71 -42.30
CA SER A 468 57.20 -16.36 -43.33
C SER A 468 56.08 -15.45 -43.86
N ALA A 469 55.65 -15.66 -45.10
CA ALA A 469 54.50 -14.97 -45.68
C ALA A 469 53.22 -15.32 -44.88
N PRO A 470 52.35 -14.32 -44.60
CA PRO A 470 51.20 -14.53 -43.74
C PRO A 470 50.06 -15.25 -44.47
N LEU A 471 49.44 -16.24 -43.84
CA LEU A 471 48.26 -16.93 -44.37
C LEU A 471 47.01 -16.05 -44.19
N ARG A 472 46.27 -15.84 -45.28
CA ARG A 472 44.95 -15.18 -45.28
C ARG A 472 43.89 -16.23 -45.57
N ASP A 473 42.82 -16.24 -44.79
CA ASP A 473 41.66 -17.07 -45.08
C ASP A 473 40.83 -16.39 -46.18
N VAL A 474 40.78 -16.99 -47.37
CA VAL A 474 40.03 -16.46 -48.51
C VAL A 474 38.66 -17.12 -48.48
N ALA A 475 37.64 -16.41 -47.99
CA ALA A 475 36.26 -16.83 -48.15
C ALA A 475 35.94 -17.01 -49.66
N PRO A 476 35.18 -18.05 -50.05
CA PRO A 476 35.02 -18.42 -51.44
C PRO A 476 34.12 -17.41 -52.17
N SER A 477 34.72 -16.46 -52.88
CA SER A 477 34.01 -15.61 -53.82
C SER A 477 33.82 -16.34 -55.16
N GLU A 478 32.56 -16.54 -55.49
CA GLU A 478 31.97 -16.62 -56.83
C GLU A 478 32.87 -17.16 -57.97
N ARG A 479 32.63 -18.43 -58.33
CA ARG A 479 33.02 -18.98 -59.63
C ARG A 479 32.41 -18.13 -60.75
N ARG A 480 33.15 -17.15 -61.25
CA ARG A 480 32.94 -16.60 -62.59
C ARG A 480 33.27 -17.69 -63.60
N GLY A 481 32.25 -18.13 -64.34
CA GLY A 481 32.39 -19.00 -65.49
C GLY A 481 33.27 -18.34 -66.55
N GLY A 482 34.46 -18.89 -66.74
CA GLY A 482 35.30 -18.65 -67.90
C GLY A 482 34.97 -19.68 -68.97
N GLY A 483 34.32 -19.22 -70.04
CA GLY A 483 34.02 -20.01 -71.23
C GLY A 483 35.25 -20.58 -71.92
N GLY A 484 35.01 -21.65 -72.66
CA GLY A 484 36.03 -22.43 -73.34
C GLY A 484 36.63 -21.79 -74.60
N SER A 485 37.84 -22.24 -74.89
CA SER A 485 38.53 -22.36 -76.19
C SER A 485 39.92 -22.91 -75.88
N GLY A 486 40.54 -23.89 -76.52
CA GLY A 486 40.20 -24.79 -77.62
C GLY A 486 41.39 -25.75 -77.80
N SER A 487 41.12 -26.88 -78.47
CA SER A 487 42.00 -27.69 -79.33
C SER A 487 43.47 -27.94 -78.94
N GLY A 488 43.79 -29.23 -78.78
CA GLY A 488 45.13 -29.81 -78.75
C GLY A 488 45.06 -31.24 -78.27
#